data_AF-A0A2E0TAA3-F1
#
_entry.id   AF-A0A2E0TAA3-F1
#
_cell.length_a   1.000
_cell.length_b   1.000
_cell.length_c   1.000
_cell.angle_alpha   90.00
_cell.angle_beta   90.00
_cell.angle_gamma   90.00
#
_symmetry.space_group_name_H-M   'P 1'
#
loop_
_entity.id
_entity.type
_entity.pdbx_description
1 polymer ?
#
loop_
_entity_poly.entity_id
_entity_poly.type
_entity_poly.pdbx_seq_one_letter_code
_entity_poly.pdbx_strand_id
1 'polypeptide(L)'
;MSALLRGALAAALLAAPHLGVVGTAGDGAGWASAMFSVTLGAALAVVVAGAVSPLALAGGALAAFLALGPLAGTSAGGALALLALHAGRLVRARSLGAALAMGAFALAAGAMAGAVLEAFAAAGATQLGAAALIGAVAAAAPAAVPVDDPIAAALRRAAASRRGRDRVRLLRALALRRRAPLPLRPRVVRDALAAAWADLGDRAGTLPSRRLRVRVRALERAHRAASALERAREALEAPPDALRDARDRLDAELEALAEAQVVATAT
;
A
#
# COMPACT_ATOMS: atom_id res chain seq x y z
N MET A 1 -16.79 11.80 -0.71
CA MET A 1 -15.51 12.41 -1.14
C MET A 1 -14.36 11.85 -0.30
N SER A 2 -13.52 11.00 -0.89
CA SER A 2 -12.49 10.21 -0.16
C SER A 2 -11.42 11.10 0.46
N ALA A 3 -10.80 10.66 1.56
CA ALA A 3 -9.71 11.38 2.22
C ALA A 3 -8.53 11.69 1.26
N LEU A 4 -8.33 10.83 0.26
CA LEU A 4 -7.38 11.03 -0.84
C LEU A 4 -7.71 12.27 -1.68
N LEU A 5 -8.98 12.51 -1.99
CA LEU A 5 -9.39 13.68 -2.77
C LEU A 5 -9.20 14.98 -1.97
N ARG A 6 -9.47 14.96 -0.65
CA ARG A 6 -9.23 16.13 0.21
C ARG A 6 -7.75 16.42 0.41
N GLY A 7 -6.92 15.37 0.53
CA GLY A 7 -5.47 15.51 0.63
C GLY A 7 -4.84 16.05 -0.67
N ALA A 8 -5.28 15.54 -1.83
CA ALA A 8 -4.84 16.06 -3.12
C ALA A 8 -5.28 17.51 -3.34
N LEU A 9 -6.51 17.87 -2.94
CA LEU A 9 -7.03 19.24 -3.03
C LEU A 9 -6.29 20.20 -2.09
N ALA A 10 -6.02 19.78 -0.85
CA ALA A 10 -5.26 20.58 0.11
C ALA A 10 -3.81 20.79 -0.34
N ALA A 11 -3.16 19.75 -0.88
CA ALA A 11 -1.82 19.86 -1.45
C ALA A 11 -1.79 20.77 -2.69
N ALA A 12 -2.80 20.68 -3.57
CA ALA A 12 -2.93 21.57 -4.71
C ALA A 12 -3.19 23.03 -4.31
N LEU A 13 -4.01 23.27 -3.28
CA LEU A 13 -4.29 24.61 -2.74
C LEU A 13 -3.10 25.22 -2.00
N LEU A 14 -2.29 24.39 -1.31
CA LEU A 14 -1.04 24.83 -0.66
C LEU A 14 0.09 25.07 -1.67
N ALA A 15 0.10 24.37 -2.81
CA ALA A 15 1.07 24.59 -3.88
C ALA A 15 0.71 25.78 -4.79
N ALA A 16 -0.59 26.11 -4.90
CA ALA A 16 -1.10 27.21 -5.73
C ALA A 16 -0.43 28.59 -5.50
N PRO A 17 -0.18 29.06 -4.25
CA PRO A 17 0.47 30.35 -4.04
C PRO A 17 1.97 30.34 -4.41
N HIS A 18 2.61 29.18 -4.51
CA HIS A 18 4.04 29.08 -4.84
C HIS A 18 4.32 28.96 -6.34
N LEU A 19 3.33 28.55 -7.14
CA LEU A 19 3.43 28.51 -8.60
C LEU A 19 3.40 29.91 -9.24
N GLY A 20 2.90 30.93 -8.52
CA GLY A 20 2.86 32.32 -9.00
C GLY A 20 4.14 33.12 -8.78
N VAL A 21 5.10 32.64 -7.96
CA VAL A 21 6.28 33.42 -7.54
C VAL A 21 7.56 33.03 -8.29
N VAL A 22 7.55 31.93 -9.04
CA VAL A 22 8.71 31.45 -9.82
C VAL A 22 8.98 32.31 -11.08
N GLY A 23 8.09 33.25 -11.40
CA GLY A 23 8.20 34.06 -12.63
C GLY A 23 9.09 35.30 -12.56
N THR A 24 9.47 35.84 -11.39
CA THR A 24 10.01 37.22 -11.34
C THR A 24 11.18 37.51 -10.40
N ALA A 25 11.91 36.54 -9.87
CA ALA A 25 13.09 36.85 -9.04
C ALA A 25 14.32 36.05 -9.46
N GLY A 26 15.22 36.71 -10.19
CA GLY A 26 16.59 36.24 -10.48
C GLY A 26 17.54 36.30 -9.29
N ASP A 27 17.04 36.50 -8.06
CA ASP A 27 17.85 36.68 -6.87
C ASP A 27 17.68 35.51 -5.90
N GLY A 28 18.79 35.13 -5.26
CA GLY A 28 18.93 33.99 -4.38
C GLY A 28 18.01 33.89 -3.15
N ALA A 29 16.95 34.68 -3.02
CA ALA A 29 15.96 34.52 -1.97
C ALA A 29 14.94 33.39 -2.29
N GLY A 30 14.70 33.11 -3.57
CA GLY A 30 13.74 32.09 -4.01
C GLY A 30 14.13 30.66 -3.60
N TRP A 31 15.41 30.30 -3.69
CA TRP A 31 15.89 28.95 -3.38
C TRP A 31 15.83 28.64 -1.88
N ALA A 32 16.14 29.61 -1.02
CA ALA A 32 16.09 29.41 0.43
C ALA A 32 14.65 29.17 0.91
N SER A 33 13.67 29.91 0.37
CA SER A 33 12.25 29.70 0.70
C SER A 33 11.70 28.37 0.17
N ALA A 34 12.11 27.97 -1.05
CA ALA A 34 11.73 26.68 -1.63
C ALA A 34 12.36 25.50 -0.85
N MET A 35 13.65 25.59 -0.51
CA MET A 35 14.33 24.60 0.33
C MET A 35 13.72 24.54 1.73
N PHE A 36 13.39 25.68 2.34
CA PHE A 36 12.75 25.72 3.64
C PHE A 36 11.35 25.08 3.61
N SER A 37 10.55 25.38 2.59
CA SER A 37 9.21 24.79 2.39
C SER A 37 9.29 23.27 2.16
N VAL A 38 10.27 22.82 1.37
CA VAL A 38 10.53 21.41 1.08
C VAL A 38 11.02 20.67 2.33
N THR A 39 11.93 21.26 3.09
CA THR A 39 12.50 20.67 4.31
C THR A 39 11.46 20.64 5.44
N LEU A 40 10.66 21.71 5.57
CA LEU A 40 9.55 21.79 6.52
C LEU A 40 8.45 20.81 6.16
N GLY A 41 8.12 20.65 4.87
CA GLY A 41 7.17 19.64 4.39
C GLY A 41 7.66 18.20 4.59
N ALA A 42 8.94 17.92 4.34
CA ALA A 42 9.57 16.63 4.62
C ALA A 42 9.64 16.32 6.13
N ALA A 43 9.99 17.32 6.96
CA ALA A 43 10.03 17.19 8.40
C ALA A 43 8.63 16.97 9.00
N LEU A 44 7.61 17.72 8.56
CA LEU A 44 6.22 17.50 8.96
C LEU A 44 5.70 16.14 8.48
N ALA A 45 6.08 15.69 7.27
CA ALA A 45 5.73 14.36 6.77
C ALA A 45 6.36 13.24 7.60
N VAL A 46 7.58 13.41 8.12
CA VAL A 46 8.25 12.43 9.00
C VAL A 46 7.68 12.45 10.43
N VAL A 47 7.44 13.65 10.99
CA VAL A 47 6.93 13.83 12.36
C VAL A 47 5.47 13.37 12.50
N VAL A 48 4.64 13.56 11.46
CA VAL A 48 3.23 13.14 11.48
C VAL A 48 3.05 11.65 11.12
N ALA A 49 4.02 11.02 10.45
CA ALA A 49 3.87 9.69 9.85
C ALA A 49 4.64 8.56 10.56
N GLY A 50 4.46 8.39 11.86
CA GLY A 50 4.81 7.14 12.56
C GLY A 50 4.25 5.84 11.89
N ALA A 51 3.40 5.97 10.86
CA ALA A 51 3.14 4.98 9.83
C ALA A 51 3.24 5.64 8.44
N VAL A 52 3.90 4.98 7.47
CA VAL A 52 4.18 5.49 6.10
C VAL A 52 2.87 5.87 5.37
N SER A 53 2.47 7.13 5.48
CA SER A 53 1.26 7.66 4.86
C SER A 53 1.49 7.92 3.36
N PRO A 54 0.54 7.58 2.47
CA PRO A 54 0.63 7.90 1.05
C PRO A 54 0.79 9.41 0.79
N LEU A 55 0.35 10.27 1.72
CA LEU A 55 0.57 11.71 1.66
C LEU A 55 2.02 12.09 1.97
N ALA A 56 2.70 11.37 2.86
CA ALA A 56 4.13 11.57 3.12
C ALA A 56 4.97 11.14 1.91
N LEU A 57 4.58 10.06 1.23
CA LEU A 57 5.21 9.64 -0.02
C LEU A 57 4.96 10.62 -1.17
N ALA A 58 3.74 11.15 -1.30
CA ALA A 58 3.42 12.17 -2.29
C ALA A 58 4.14 13.50 -2.00
N GLY A 59 4.22 13.90 -0.73
CA GLY A 59 4.97 15.08 -0.30
C GLY A 59 6.47 14.93 -0.54
N GLY A 60 7.04 13.76 -0.21
CA GLY A 60 8.44 13.43 -0.51
C GLY A 60 8.75 13.38 -2.01
N ALA A 61 7.81 12.88 -2.81
CA ALA A 61 7.91 12.88 -4.28
C ALA A 61 7.90 14.31 -4.85
N LEU A 62 6.99 15.16 -4.37
CA LEU A 62 6.91 16.57 -4.75
C LEU A 62 8.17 17.34 -4.31
N ALA A 63 8.64 17.09 -3.09
CA ALA A 63 9.89 17.62 -2.56
C ALA A 63 11.09 17.23 -3.44
N ALA A 64 11.20 15.97 -3.85
CA ALA A 64 12.26 15.51 -4.74
C ALA A 64 12.16 16.17 -6.13
N PHE A 65 10.95 16.30 -6.68
CA PHE A 65 10.72 17.00 -7.96
C PHE A 65 11.18 18.46 -7.90
N LEU A 66 10.81 19.18 -6.84
CA LEU A 66 11.13 20.60 -6.65
C LEU A 66 12.61 20.83 -6.31
N ALA A 67 13.24 19.90 -5.58
CA ALA A 67 14.65 20.01 -5.20
C ALA A 67 15.61 19.65 -6.35
N LEU A 68 15.27 18.64 -7.16
CA LEU A 68 16.15 18.13 -8.22
C LEU A 68 15.82 18.68 -9.61
N GLY A 69 14.60 19.16 -9.85
CA GLY A 69 14.18 19.75 -11.12
C GLY A 69 15.14 20.82 -11.66
N PRO A 70 15.61 21.78 -10.82
CA PRO A 70 16.55 22.81 -11.27
C PRO A 70 17.98 22.32 -11.52
N LEU A 71 18.41 21.21 -10.90
CA LEU A 71 19.81 20.75 -10.92
C LEU A 71 20.05 19.61 -11.91
N ALA A 72 19.06 18.72 -12.09
CA ALA A 72 19.17 17.51 -12.90
C ALA A 72 18.18 17.47 -14.07
N GLY A 73 17.38 18.53 -14.25
CA GLY A 73 16.30 18.59 -15.22
C GLY A 73 14.98 18.03 -14.68
N THR A 74 13.87 18.54 -15.20
CA THR A 74 12.50 18.15 -14.82
C THR A 74 12.19 16.68 -15.06
N SER A 75 12.86 16.05 -16.03
CA SER A 75 12.81 14.60 -16.25
C SER A 75 13.42 13.80 -15.09
N ALA A 76 14.61 14.15 -14.61
CA ALA A 76 15.23 13.49 -13.46
C ALA A 76 14.41 13.68 -12.17
N GLY A 77 13.91 14.91 -11.94
CA GLY A 77 13.00 15.20 -10.84
C GLY A 77 11.72 14.35 -10.89
N GLY A 78 11.11 14.22 -12.07
CA GLY A 78 9.92 13.41 -12.28
C GLY A 78 10.16 11.91 -12.04
N ALA A 79 11.32 11.39 -12.49
CA ALA A 79 11.72 10.01 -12.28
C ALA A 79 11.85 9.68 -10.78
N LEU A 80 12.56 10.52 -10.03
CA LEU A 80 12.76 10.34 -8.60
C LEU A 80 11.46 10.50 -7.81
N ALA A 81 10.60 11.45 -8.20
CA ALA A 81 9.29 11.64 -7.60
C ALA A 81 8.43 10.38 -7.72
N LEU A 82 8.32 9.78 -8.91
CA LEU A 82 7.56 8.55 -9.08
C LEU A 82 8.20 7.34 -8.40
N LEU A 83 9.53 7.25 -8.41
CA LEU A 83 10.22 6.19 -7.68
C LEU A 83 9.91 6.27 -6.18
N ALA A 84 9.94 7.47 -5.60
CA ALA A 84 9.59 7.72 -4.20
C ALA A 84 8.12 7.39 -3.93
N LEU A 85 7.21 7.83 -4.79
CA LEU A 85 5.77 7.55 -4.69
C LEU A 85 5.49 6.04 -4.66
N HIS A 86 6.23 5.26 -5.46
CA HIS A 86 6.08 3.81 -5.57
C HIS A 86 7.03 3.02 -4.68
N ALA A 87 7.88 3.66 -3.86
CA ALA A 87 8.88 2.99 -3.02
C ALA A 87 8.23 1.97 -2.07
N GLY A 88 7.09 2.32 -1.47
CA GLY A 88 6.32 1.41 -0.64
C GLY A 88 5.79 0.18 -1.39
N ARG A 89 5.56 0.27 -2.71
CA ARG A 89 5.18 -0.86 -3.56
C ARG A 89 6.40 -1.70 -3.96
N LEU A 90 7.55 -1.08 -4.20
CA LEU A 90 8.80 -1.79 -4.49
C LEU A 90 9.20 -2.75 -3.38
N VAL A 91 9.09 -2.32 -2.11
CA VAL A 91 9.37 -3.18 -0.93
C VAL A 91 8.41 -4.38 -0.85
N ARG A 92 7.20 -4.24 -1.40
CA ARG A 92 6.17 -5.27 -1.41
C ARG A 92 6.17 -6.10 -2.70
N ALA A 93 7.08 -5.84 -3.63
CA ALA A 93 7.17 -6.60 -4.87
C ALA A 93 7.47 -8.08 -4.60
N ARG A 94 6.79 -8.99 -5.31
CA ARG A 94 6.82 -10.45 -5.06
C ARG A 94 8.18 -11.08 -5.30
N SER A 95 8.97 -10.52 -6.21
CA SER A 95 10.31 -10.96 -6.60
C SER A 95 11.21 -9.74 -6.84
N LEU A 96 12.53 -9.95 -6.82
CA LEU A 96 13.49 -8.91 -7.19
C LEU A 96 13.25 -8.41 -8.61
N GLY A 97 12.97 -9.31 -9.56
CA GLY A 97 12.64 -8.94 -10.93
C GLY A 97 11.40 -8.04 -11.03
N ALA A 98 10.35 -8.31 -10.25
CA ALA A 98 9.17 -7.44 -10.19
C ALA A 98 9.48 -6.08 -9.54
N ALA A 99 10.37 -6.04 -8.54
CA ALA A 99 10.83 -4.78 -7.94
C ALA A 99 11.63 -3.95 -8.96
N LEU A 100 12.59 -4.57 -9.66
CA LEU A 100 13.41 -3.91 -10.67
C LEU A 100 12.55 -3.43 -11.84
N ALA A 101 11.64 -4.25 -12.34
CA ALA A 101 10.74 -3.86 -13.42
C ALA A 101 9.83 -2.68 -13.01
N MET A 102 9.24 -2.72 -11.81
CA MET A 102 8.40 -1.63 -11.31
C MET A 102 9.21 -0.36 -11.05
N GLY A 103 10.45 -0.49 -10.55
CA GLY A 103 11.34 0.64 -10.32
C GLY A 103 11.78 1.29 -11.63
N ALA A 104 12.22 0.49 -12.59
CA ALA A 104 12.57 0.95 -13.93
C ALA A 104 11.37 1.61 -14.62
N PHE A 105 10.18 1.03 -14.49
CA PHE A 105 8.97 1.59 -15.06
C PHE A 105 8.53 2.88 -14.38
N ALA A 106 8.65 2.99 -13.05
CA ALA A 106 8.40 4.23 -12.31
C ALA A 106 9.39 5.34 -12.71
N LEU A 107 10.67 5.00 -12.89
CA LEU A 107 11.69 5.94 -13.37
C LEU A 107 11.40 6.40 -14.80
N ALA A 108 11.14 5.47 -15.72
CA ALA A 108 10.86 5.79 -17.12
C ALA A 108 9.57 6.63 -17.25
N ALA A 109 8.51 6.25 -16.56
CA ALA A 109 7.25 7.00 -16.54
C ALA A 109 7.43 8.40 -15.95
N GLY A 110 8.25 8.53 -14.91
CA GLY A 110 8.47 9.81 -14.23
C GLY A 110 9.35 10.73 -15.04
N ALA A 111 10.39 10.18 -15.69
CA ALA A 111 11.23 10.90 -16.64
C ALA A 111 10.40 11.40 -17.82
N MET A 112 9.56 10.55 -18.39
CA MET A 112 8.65 10.91 -19.48
C MET A 112 7.65 11.98 -19.05
N ALA A 113 7.01 11.85 -17.88
CA ALA A 113 6.10 12.85 -17.35
C ALA A 113 6.80 14.20 -17.14
N GLY A 114 8.00 14.19 -16.57
CA GLY A 114 8.82 15.39 -16.40
C GLY A 114 9.20 16.05 -17.72
N ALA A 115 9.64 15.27 -18.71
CA ALA A 115 9.99 15.76 -20.04
C ALA A 115 8.79 16.34 -20.80
N VAL A 116 7.62 15.72 -20.68
CA VAL A 116 6.37 16.22 -21.27
C VAL A 116 5.94 17.53 -20.60
N LEU A 117 6.02 17.63 -19.28
CA LEU A 117 5.72 18.87 -18.58
C LEU A 117 6.69 20.00 -18.95
N GLU A 118 7.97 19.69 -19.10
CA GLU A 118 9.01 20.63 -19.52
C GLU A 118 8.76 21.14 -20.94
N ALA A 119 8.52 20.23 -21.89
CA ALA A 119 8.29 20.56 -23.30
C ALA A 119 7.05 21.46 -23.50
N PHE A 120 6.06 21.37 -22.61
CA PHE A 120 4.83 22.15 -22.66
C PHE A 120 4.76 23.24 -21.57
N ALA A 121 5.85 23.55 -20.87
CA ALA A 121 5.85 24.52 -19.77
C ALA A 121 5.47 25.94 -20.20
N ALA A 122 5.83 26.32 -21.44
CA ALA A 122 5.49 27.61 -22.04
C ALA A 122 4.25 27.56 -22.96
N ALA A 123 3.56 26.42 -23.00
CA ALA A 123 2.41 26.21 -23.87
C ALA A 123 1.14 26.87 -23.30
N GLY A 124 0.11 27.01 -24.13
CA GLY A 124 -1.20 27.50 -23.67
C GLY A 124 -1.82 26.56 -22.63
N ALA A 125 -2.70 27.08 -21.77
CA ALA A 125 -3.28 26.34 -20.65
C ALA A 125 -3.93 24.99 -21.05
N THR A 126 -4.51 24.90 -22.24
CA THR A 126 -5.10 23.68 -22.79
C THR A 126 -4.07 22.58 -23.07
N GLN A 127 -2.90 22.96 -23.61
CA GLN A 127 -1.79 22.06 -23.92
C GLN A 127 -1.10 21.59 -22.64
N LEU A 128 -0.93 22.49 -21.67
CA LEU A 128 -0.43 22.15 -20.33
C LEU A 128 -1.36 21.17 -19.62
N GLY A 129 -2.68 21.35 -19.73
CA GLY A 129 -3.67 20.42 -19.19
C GLY A 129 -3.59 19.02 -19.80
N ALA A 130 -3.41 18.93 -21.12
CA ALA A 130 -3.21 17.65 -21.81
C ALA A 130 -1.89 16.97 -21.39
N ALA A 131 -0.80 17.73 -21.29
CA ALA A 131 0.49 17.26 -20.80
C ALA A 131 0.41 16.71 -19.37
N ALA A 132 -0.30 17.41 -18.48
CA ALA A 132 -0.53 16.95 -17.10
C ALA A 132 -1.35 15.66 -17.05
N LEU A 133 -2.37 15.52 -17.91
CA LEU A 133 -3.16 14.29 -18.02
C LEU A 133 -2.29 13.10 -18.47
N ILE A 134 -1.47 13.28 -19.51
CA ILE A 134 -0.56 12.25 -20.01
C ILE A 134 0.46 11.87 -18.93
N GLY A 135 1.03 12.85 -18.23
CA GLY A 135 1.92 12.63 -17.10
C GLY A 135 1.25 11.86 -15.95
N ALA A 136 -0.01 12.16 -15.62
CA ALA A 136 -0.76 11.44 -14.60
C ALA A 136 -1.06 9.99 -15.00
N VAL A 137 -1.38 9.73 -16.27
CA VAL A 137 -1.58 8.37 -16.79
C VAL A 137 -0.28 7.57 -16.74
N ALA A 138 0.85 8.17 -17.17
CA ALA A 138 2.17 7.56 -17.05
C ALA A 138 2.51 7.27 -15.57
N ALA A 139 2.23 8.22 -14.67
CA ALA A 139 2.45 8.08 -13.24
C ALA A 139 1.63 6.96 -12.57
N ALA A 140 0.43 6.71 -13.10
CA ALA A 140 -0.43 5.62 -12.66
C ALA A 140 0.00 4.26 -13.20
N ALA A 141 0.78 4.20 -14.28
CA ALA A 141 1.12 2.96 -14.96
C ALA A 141 1.84 1.93 -14.06
N PRO A 142 2.81 2.28 -13.17
CA PRO A 142 3.40 1.33 -12.23
C PRO A 142 2.38 0.70 -11.28
N ALA A 143 1.19 1.29 -11.16
CA ALA A 143 0.12 0.73 -10.36
C ALA A 143 -0.48 -0.56 -10.92
N ALA A 144 -0.28 -0.85 -12.22
CA ALA A 144 -0.73 -2.08 -12.85
C ALA A 144 0.12 -3.31 -12.48
N VAL A 145 1.35 -3.11 -11.98
CA VAL A 145 2.22 -4.23 -11.59
C VAL A 145 1.67 -4.88 -10.32
N PRO A 146 1.38 -6.21 -10.32
CA PRO A 146 0.80 -6.89 -9.17
C PRO A 146 1.80 -6.93 -8.01
N VAL A 147 1.36 -6.44 -6.85
CA VAL A 147 2.16 -6.36 -5.63
C VAL A 147 1.50 -7.21 -4.54
N ASP A 148 2.29 -7.72 -3.61
CA ASP A 148 1.70 -8.32 -2.40
C ASP A 148 0.99 -7.26 -1.57
N ASP A 149 -0.11 -7.66 -0.92
CA ASP A 149 -0.72 -6.82 0.10
C ASP A 149 0.23 -6.66 1.31
N PRO A 150 0.03 -5.64 2.18
CA PRO A 150 0.91 -5.38 3.31
C PRO A 150 1.13 -6.61 4.22
N ILE A 151 0.08 -7.40 4.43
CA ILE A 151 0.08 -8.57 5.31
C ILE A 151 0.93 -9.70 4.70
N ALA A 152 0.74 -9.99 3.41
CA ALA A 152 1.54 -10.97 2.67
C ALA A 152 3.02 -10.57 2.64
N ALA A 153 3.31 -9.28 2.46
CA ALA A 153 4.69 -8.80 2.56
C ALA A 153 5.28 -8.96 3.97
N ALA A 154 4.50 -8.70 5.03
CA ALA A 154 4.92 -8.92 6.42
C ALA A 154 5.18 -10.40 6.72
N LEU A 155 4.27 -11.30 6.33
CA LEU A 155 4.43 -12.75 6.48
C LEU A 155 5.66 -13.27 5.72
N ARG A 156 5.93 -12.76 4.52
CA ARG A 156 7.13 -13.10 3.75
C ARG A 156 8.40 -12.67 4.46
N ARG A 157 8.44 -11.45 5.03
CA ARG A 157 9.59 -10.97 5.82
C ARG A 157 9.80 -11.80 7.07
N ALA A 158 8.74 -12.12 7.81
CA ALA A 158 8.80 -13.01 8.97
C ALA A 158 9.25 -14.43 8.59
N ALA A 159 8.84 -14.93 7.42
CA ALA A 159 9.30 -16.24 6.93
C ALA A 159 10.79 -16.26 6.59
N ALA A 160 11.33 -15.13 6.10
CA ALA A 160 12.75 -15.01 5.76
C ALA A 160 13.65 -15.00 7.00
N SER A 161 13.19 -14.47 8.14
CA SER A 161 13.95 -14.46 9.40
C SER A 161 13.83 -15.77 10.20
N ARG A 162 12.92 -16.67 9.84
CA ARG A 162 12.68 -17.95 10.52
C ARG A 162 13.30 -19.12 9.75
N ARG A 163 13.55 -20.24 10.44
CA ARG A 163 14.10 -21.47 9.86
C ARG A 163 13.18 -22.67 10.10
N GLY A 164 13.39 -23.74 9.32
CA GLY A 164 12.71 -25.02 9.49
C GLY A 164 11.18 -24.96 9.40
N ARG A 165 10.50 -25.64 10.32
CA ARG A 165 9.03 -25.83 10.31
C ARG A 165 8.25 -24.51 10.41
N ASP A 166 8.78 -23.51 11.10
CA ASP A 166 8.10 -22.21 11.25
C ASP A 166 8.11 -21.40 9.96
N ARG A 167 9.22 -21.43 9.22
CA ARG A 167 9.29 -20.84 7.87
C ARG A 167 8.25 -21.48 6.95
N VAL A 168 8.14 -22.81 6.93
CA VAL A 168 7.15 -23.53 6.12
C VAL A 168 5.72 -23.13 6.50
N ARG A 169 5.42 -22.98 7.79
CA ARG A 169 4.09 -22.53 8.26
C ARG A 169 3.76 -21.11 7.81
N LEU A 170 4.71 -20.18 7.91
CA LEU A 170 4.51 -18.80 7.44
C LEU A 170 4.35 -18.74 5.92
N LEU A 171 5.11 -19.53 5.17
CA LEU A 171 4.93 -19.64 3.71
C LEU A 171 3.57 -20.25 3.35
N ARG A 172 3.06 -21.20 4.13
CA ARG A 172 1.71 -21.75 3.96
C ARG A 172 0.64 -20.72 4.25
N ALA A 173 0.78 -19.95 5.34
CA ALA A 173 -0.11 -18.84 5.67
C ALA A 173 -0.08 -17.75 4.58
N LEU A 174 1.09 -17.43 4.05
CA LEU A 174 1.27 -16.51 2.91
C LEU A 174 0.55 -17.02 1.65
N ALA A 175 0.71 -18.31 1.32
CA ALA A 175 0.03 -18.92 0.18
C ALA A 175 -1.49 -18.89 0.36
N LEU A 176 -1.99 -19.14 1.58
CA LEU A 176 -3.40 -19.02 1.93
C LEU A 176 -3.90 -17.60 1.72
N ARG A 177 -3.19 -16.58 2.24
CA ARG A 177 -3.55 -15.17 2.09
C ARG A 177 -3.62 -14.74 0.62
N ARG A 178 -2.68 -15.20 -0.22
CA ARG A 178 -2.67 -14.89 -1.65
C ARG A 178 -3.81 -15.55 -2.43
N ARG A 179 -4.27 -16.72 -1.99
CA ARG A 179 -5.39 -17.46 -2.61
C ARG A 179 -6.76 -16.99 -2.12
N ALA A 180 -6.81 -16.06 -1.17
CA ALA A 180 -8.00 -15.67 -0.44
C ALA A 180 -8.52 -14.27 -0.82
N PRO A 181 -8.83 -13.94 -2.09
CA PRO A 181 -9.71 -12.83 -2.37
C PRO A 181 -11.15 -13.29 -2.09
N LEU A 182 -11.47 -13.70 -0.86
CA LEU A 182 -12.83 -14.12 -0.54
C LEU A 182 -13.63 -12.86 -0.20
N PRO A 183 -14.63 -12.47 -1.02
CA PRO A 183 -15.57 -11.42 -0.68
C PRO A 183 -16.56 -11.92 0.38
N LEU A 184 -16.03 -12.28 1.56
CA LEU A 184 -16.81 -12.87 2.65
C LEU A 184 -17.98 -11.95 3.04
N ARG A 185 -19.19 -12.49 2.89
CA ARG A 185 -20.46 -11.93 3.38
C ARG A 185 -20.97 -12.86 4.48
N PRO A 186 -20.58 -12.64 5.74
CA PRO A 186 -20.87 -11.41 6.48
C PRO A 186 -19.66 -10.48 6.71
N ARG A 187 -19.91 -9.16 6.79
CA ARG A 187 -18.88 -8.15 7.09
C ARG A 187 -18.12 -8.46 8.39
N VAL A 188 -18.84 -8.90 9.43
CA VAL A 188 -18.25 -9.25 10.73
C VAL A 188 -17.17 -10.33 10.60
N VAL A 189 -17.44 -11.42 9.87
CA VAL A 189 -16.47 -12.51 9.66
C VAL A 189 -15.27 -12.02 8.86
N ARG A 190 -15.52 -11.23 7.82
CA ARG A 190 -14.47 -10.64 6.99
C ARG A 190 -13.56 -9.73 7.81
N ASP A 191 -14.13 -8.86 8.63
CA ASP A 191 -13.41 -7.87 9.40
C ASP A 191 -12.63 -8.54 10.56
N ALA A 192 -13.21 -9.58 11.19
CA ALA A 192 -12.52 -10.41 12.18
C ALA A 192 -11.35 -11.19 11.56
N LEU A 193 -11.54 -11.80 10.38
CA LEU A 193 -10.48 -12.49 9.66
C LEU A 193 -9.38 -11.52 9.22
N ALA A 194 -9.75 -10.32 8.76
CA ALA A 194 -8.81 -9.26 8.41
C ALA A 194 -7.98 -8.82 9.62
N ALA A 195 -8.61 -8.61 10.78
CA ALA A 195 -7.93 -8.27 12.03
C ALA A 195 -6.97 -9.39 12.48
N ALA A 196 -7.40 -10.65 12.41
CA ALA A 196 -6.56 -11.80 12.76
C ALA A 196 -5.35 -11.95 11.83
N TRP A 197 -5.52 -11.68 10.53
CA TRP A 197 -4.43 -11.63 9.57
C TRP A 197 -3.46 -10.48 9.82
N ALA A 198 -3.98 -9.29 10.16
CA ALA A 198 -3.16 -8.13 10.51
C ALA A 198 -2.32 -8.41 11.77
N ASP A 199 -2.97 -8.91 12.84
CA ASP A 199 -2.29 -9.25 14.09
C ASP A 199 -1.23 -10.36 13.90
N LEU A 200 -1.49 -11.35 13.03
CA LEU A 200 -0.46 -12.30 12.64
C LEU A 200 0.68 -11.63 11.86
N GLY A 201 0.37 -10.77 10.89
CA GLY A 201 1.37 -10.05 10.09
C GLY A 201 2.32 -9.23 10.96
N ASP A 202 1.78 -8.53 11.97
CA ASP A 202 2.54 -7.67 12.88
C ASP A 202 3.41 -8.48 13.85
N ARG A 203 2.89 -9.61 14.37
CA ARG A 203 3.57 -10.39 15.42
C ARG A 203 4.35 -11.60 14.90
N ALA A 204 4.20 -12.00 13.65
CA ALA A 204 4.79 -13.24 13.12
C ALA A 204 6.31 -13.35 13.33
N GLY A 205 7.02 -12.21 13.30
CA GLY A 205 8.47 -12.16 13.52
C GLY A 205 8.89 -12.50 14.95
N THR A 206 8.05 -12.18 15.95
CA THR A 206 8.38 -12.30 17.39
C THR A 206 7.65 -13.45 18.09
N LEU A 207 6.59 -14.00 17.49
CA LEU A 207 5.81 -15.07 18.12
C LEU A 207 6.63 -16.33 18.42
N PRO A 208 6.49 -16.93 19.62
CA PRO A 208 7.02 -18.25 19.90
C PRO A 208 6.43 -19.31 18.96
N SER A 209 7.22 -20.33 18.59
CA SER A 209 6.83 -21.37 17.63
C SER A 209 5.51 -22.07 17.97
N ARG A 210 5.23 -22.28 19.28
CA ARG A 210 3.96 -22.86 19.75
C ARG A 210 2.78 -21.95 19.43
N ARG A 211 2.85 -20.66 19.76
CA ARG A 211 1.78 -19.67 19.51
C ARG A 211 1.58 -19.45 18.01
N LEU A 212 2.67 -19.35 17.25
CA LEU A 212 2.62 -19.23 15.79
C LEU A 212 1.87 -20.41 15.15
N ARG A 213 2.19 -21.64 15.56
CA ARG A 213 1.51 -22.85 15.07
C ARG A 213 0.01 -22.83 15.35
N VAL A 214 -0.39 -22.45 16.56
CA VAL A 214 -1.81 -22.39 16.96
C VAL A 214 -2.55 -21.37 16.11
N ARG A 215 -2.00 -20.16 15.97
CA ARG A 215 -2.61 -19.07 15.20
C ARG A 215 -2.73 -19.38 13.71
N VAL A 216 -1.68 -19.91 13.09
CA VAL A 216 -1.72 -20.30 11.66
C VAL A 216 -2.76 -21.41 11.44
N ARG A 217 -2.83 -22.41 12.32
CA ARG A 217 -3.85 -23.47 12.22
C ARG A 217 -5.26 -22.94 12.43
N ALA A 218 -5.45 -21.99 13.34
CA ALA A 218 -6.75 -21.37 13.58
C ALA A 218 -7.20 -20.54 12.35
N LEU A 219 -6.30 -19.74 11.77
CA LEU A 219 -6.57 -19.03 10.51
C LEU A 219 -6.84 -19.97 9.34
N GLU A 220 -6.11 -21.08 9.22
CA GLU A 220 -6.37 -22.11 8.20
C GLU A 220 -7.74 -22.78 8.37
N ARG A 221 -8.19 -22.98 9.62
CA ARG A 221 -9.52 -23.53 9.92
C ARG A 221 -10.61 -22.51 9.62
N ALA A 222 -10.47 -21.29 10.13
CA ALA A 222 -11.39 -20.19 9.89
C ALA A 222 -11.56 -19.89 8.40
N HIS A 223 -10.46 -19.89 7.64
CA HIS A 223 -10.51 -19.70 6.20
C HIS A 223 -11.25 -20.85 5.50
N ARG A 224 -10.98 -22.10 5.88
CA ARG A 224 -11.71 -23.27 5.32
C ARG A 224 -13.19 -23.24 5.66
N ALA A 225 -13.54 -22.86 6.89
CA ALA A 225 -14.93 -22.72 7.34
C ALA A 225 -15.63 -21.60 6.56
N ALA A 226 -14.97 -20.46 6.38
CA ALA A 226 -15.50 -19.33 5.62
C ALA A 226 -15.71 -19.69 4.13
N SER A 227 -14.76 -20.40 3.49
CA SER A 227 -14.94 -20.93 2.13
C SER A 227 -15.99 -22.04 2.04
N ALA A 228 -16.21 -22.81 3.11
CA ALA A 228 -17.28 -23.80 3.16
C ALA A 228 -18.64 -23.13 3.29
N LEU A 229 -18.75 -22.07 4.10
CA LEU A 229 -19.96 -21.25 4.22
C LEU A 229 -20.30 -20.57 2.90
N GLU A 230 -19.33 -19.97 2.20
CA GLU A 230 -19.61 -19.37 0.88
C GLU A 230 -20.09 -20.42 -0.11
N ARG A 231 -19.43 -21.59 -0.20
CA ARG A 231 -19.90 -22.69 -1.05
C ARG A 231 -21.28 -23.21 -0.64
N ALA A 232 -21.54 -23.32 0.66
CA ALA A 232 -22.84 -23.72 1.18
C ALA A 232 -23.91 -22.68 0.85
N ARG A 233 -23.56 -21.38 0.89
CA ARG A 233 -24.44 -20.27 0.53
C ARG A 233 -24.72 -20.22 -0.97
N GLU A 234 -23.71 -20.41 -1.82
CA GLU A 234 -23.87 -20.59 -3.26
C GLU A 234 -24.75 -21.83 -3.53
N ALA A 235 -24.53 -22.92 -2.81
CA ALA A 235 -25.39 -24.10 -2.83
C ALA A 235 -26.76 -23.87 -2.16
N LEU A 236 -26.97 -22.75 -1.47
CA LEU A 236 -28.20 -22.39 -0.77
C LEU A 236 -28.99 -21.27 -1.43
N GLU A 237 -28.47 -20.76 -2.53
CA GLU A 237 -29.29 -20.46 -3.69
C GLU A 237 -29.86 -21.77 -4.31
N ALA A 238 -29.50 -22.95 -3.77
CA ALA A 238 -30.25 -24.22 -3.82
C ALA A 238 -30.77 -24.63 -2.38
N PRO A 239 -31.27 -25.85 -2.04
CA PRO A 239 -32.25 -26.05 -0.94
C PRO A 239 -31.75 -25.92 0.54
N PRO A 240 -32.62 -25.55 1.51
CA PRO A 240 -32.33 -24.91 2.81
C PRO A 240 -31.52 -25.64 3.90
N ASP A 241 -31.41 -26.97 3.89
CA ASP A 241 -30.84 -27.70 5.05
C ASP A 241 -29.30 -27.61 5.12
N ALA A 242 -28.61 -27.50 4.00
CA ALA A 242 -27.14 -27.40 4.00
C ALA A 242 -26.59 -26.05 4.52
N LEU A 243 -27.41 -24.98 4.62
CA LEU A 243 -26.96 -23.72 5.25
C LEU A 243 -26.88 -23.84 6.77
N ARG A 244 -27.77 -24.60 7.42
CA ARG A 244 -27.80 -24.70 8.89
C ARG A 244 -26.53 -25.36 9.40
N ASP A 245 -26.18 -26.51 8.85
CA ASP A 245 -24.97 -27.25 9.25
C ASP A 245 -23.68 -26.44 9.02
N ALA A 246 -23.63 -25.67 7.91
CA ALA A 246 -22.48 -24.82 7.61
C ALA A 246 -22.36 -23.62 8.56
N ARG A 247 -23.49 -23.04 8.97
CA ARG A 247 -23.55 -21.94 9.93
C ARG A 247 -23.12 -22.40 11.32
N ASP A 248 -23.69 -23.50 11.82
CA ASP A 248 -23.38 -24.00 13.16
C ASP A 248 -21.90 -24.36 13.30
N ARG A 249 -21.31 -24.90 12.21
CA ARG A 249 -19.87 -25.19 12.16
C ARG A 249 -19.00 -23.93 12.16
N LEU A 250 -19.46 -22.84 11.53
CA LEU A 250 -18.75 -21.57 11.52
C LEU A 250 -18.80 -20.91 12.91
N ASP A 251 -19.97 -20.88 13.53
CA ASP A 251 -20.17 -20.26 14.84
C ASP A 251 -19.30 -20.96 15.90
N ALA A 252 -19.22 -22.31 15.87
CA ALA A 252 -18.32 -23.07 16.75
C ALA A 252 -16.83 -22.76 16.53
N GLU A 253 -16.37 -22.57 15.28
CA GLU A 253 -14.96 -22.21 15.01
C GLU A 253 -14.65 -20.75 15.37
N LEU A 254 -15.64 -19.84 15.29
CA LEU A 254 -15.51 -18.45 15.76
C LEU A 254 -15.42 -18.38 17.29
N GLU A 255 -16.20 -19.17 18.00
CA GLU A 255 -16.11 -19.28 19.46
C GLU A 255 -14.75 -19.84 19.89
N ALA A 256 -14.27 -20.89 19.22
CA ALA A 256 -12.92 -21.44 19.46
C ALA A 256 -11.80 -20.42 19.17
N LEU A 257 -12.00 -19.50 18.23
CA LEU A 257 -11.07 -18.39 17.97
C LEU A 257 -11.08 -17.36 19.11
N ALA A 258 -12.26 -17.00 19.61
CA ALA A 258 -12.41 -16.07 20.73
C ALA A 258 -11.74 -16.62 21.99
N GLU A 259 -11.94 -17.91 22.31
CA GLU A 259 -11.27 -18.60 23.41
C GLU A 259 -9.75 -18.59 23.25
N ALA A 260 -9.25 -18.93 22.06
CA ALA A 260 -7.81 -18.92 21.77
C ALA A 260 -7.20 -17.52 21.92
N GLN A 261 -7.97 -16.46 21.65
CA GLN A 261 -7.54 -15.07 21.84
C GLN A 261 -7.45 -14.71 23.33
N VAL A 262 -8.44 -15.12 24.14
CA VAL A 262 -8.43 -14.92 25.61
C VAL A 262 -7.24 -15.63 26.26
N VAL A 263 -6.98 -16.90 25.89
CA VAL A 263 -5.82 -17.66 26.38
C VAL A 263 -4.51 -16.99 25.97
N ALA A 264 -4.44 -16.43 24.76
CA ALA A 264 -3.25 -15.75 24.28
C ALA A 264 -2.98 -14.42 24.99
N THR A 265 -4.01 -13.74 25.53
CA THR A 265 -3.87 -12.51 26.32
C THR A 265 -3.56 -12.76 27.79
N ALA A 266 -3.91 -13.92 28.33
CA ALA A 266 -3.66 -14.30 29.72
C ALA A 266 -2.23 -14.84 29.97
N THR A 267 -1.39 -14.97 28.93
CA THR A 267 -0.02 -15.53 29.00
C THR A 267 1.00 -14.70 28.24
#